data_AF-A0AA39TL99-F1
#
_entry.id   AF-A0AA39TL99-F1
#
_cell.length_a   1.000
_cell.length_b   1.000
_cell.length_c   1.000
_cell.angle_alpha   90.00
_cell.angle_beta   90.00
_cell.angle_gamma   90.00
#
_symmetry.space_group_name_H-M   'P 1'
#
loop_
_entity.id
_entity.type
_entity.pdbx_description
1 polymer ?
#
loop_
_entity_poly.entity_id
_entity_poly.type
_entity_poly.pdbx_seq_one_letter_code
_entity_poly.pdbx_strand_id
1 'polypeptide(L)'
;MSVLNRKPSWQQQLRQTKAKEWLLSGHLDKFPIAEIQKIGDRVLKDKSPLLRKIAPRSEECDVLFANELLSVKGELGTHESAILSCLHLLSYAQARGQVLSIKPDPVQVDLFFERRLNIYLQCIIHSRRANPDVCSEEETSAARDCLGVSQGRTKDFPSILRLLEAVGYETCEAVLPLGLIKKVLTVSHYQENLTRELNTLKNARQWFDAYKLVYSLRNIVGLPRADQMLRDTFPDYPMWAAWRPDTKRIMSWESPNLAPYRSQLLAALDLEGPDTTGQQRGTLRMSSPGAFTGLSEPTHSTDRHILDRLLDVLDSSLAIGLATVDLLIALCVEREDVSERTLSQLEAAVSVNNDAASKVLANLVRVLSPSTKPITRMSAFASAVHILTQYPALRVPFGVFLDLGHRASGAFTAGQDLLSQCLTENNPDIEPVCSSVLKLGHALLSADWLHGQWQLDFIKFLRQLPTEDEIRPSYQSIQSQGGPSTNMAVQVGFLATRVGGAQVVISGAVAELARSEALAVNNETKGLRTSWKEAAEAIS
;
A
#
# COMPACT_ATOMS: atom_id res chain seq x y z
N MET A 1 -60.84 -55.67 -23.65
CA MET A 1 -59.66 -55.10 -24.34
C MET A 1 -58.71 -54.53 -23.29
N SER A 2 -57.74 -55.33 -22.86
CA SER A 2 -56.68 -54.89 -21.95
C SER A 2 -55.69 -54.05 -22.75
N VAL A 3 -55.57 -52.76 -22.41
CA VAL A 3 -54.41 -51.96 -22.79
C VAL A 3 -53.22 -52.64 -22.09
N LEU A 4 -52.48 -53.46 -22.84
CA LEU A 4 -51.22 -54.03 -22.37
C LEU A 4 -50.36 -52.86 -21.87
N ASN A 5 -50.09 -52.85 -20.56
CA ASN A 5 -49.16 -51.94 -19.90
C ASN A 5 -47.78 -52.08 -20.56
N ARG A 6 -47.55 -51.36 -21.65
CA ARG A 6 -46.22 -51.24 -22.26
C ARG A 6 -45.33 -50.57 -21.22
N LYS A 7 -44.29 -51.28 -20.78
CA LYS A 7 -43.27 -50.70 -19.91
C LYS A 7 -42.79 -49.38 -20.53
N PRO A 8 -42.61 -48.31 -19.73
CA PRO A 8 -42.14 -47.03 -20.24
C PRO A 8 -40.82 -47.22 -20.97
N SER A 9 -40.65 -46.54 -22.10
CA SER A 9 -39.39 -46.61 -22.87
C SER A 9 -38.22 -46.10 -22.01
N TRP A 10 -36.99 -46.50 -22.34
CA TRP A 10 -35.78 -46.06 -21.63
C TRP A 10 -35.74 -44.54 -21.43
N GLN A 11 -36.07 -43.81 -22.50
CA GLN A 11 -36.15 -42.35 -22.49
C GLN A 11 -37.22 -41.83 -21.52
N GLN A 12 -38.40 -42.43 -21.48
CA GLN A 12 -39.48 -42.02 -20.59
C GLN A 12 -39.09 -42.23 -19.13
N GLN A 13 -38.40 -43.34 -18.82
CA GLN A 13 -37.87 -43.59 -17.48
C GLN A 13 -36.83 -42.53 -17.09
N LEU A 14 -35.91 -42.17 -18.00
CA LEU A 14 -34.94 -41.10 -17.74
C LEU A 14 -35.61 -39.73 -17.54
N ARG A 15 -36.64 -39.39 -18.33
CA ARG A 15 -37.42 -38.15 -18.21
C ARG A 15 -38.20 -38.05 -16.89
N GLN A 16 -38.53 -39.18 -16.24
CA GLN A 16 -39.19 -39.22 -14.94
C GLN A 16 -38.21 -39.00 -13.78
N THR A 17 -36.90 -39.11 -14.01
CA THR A 17 -35.88 -38.80 -13.00
C THR A 17 -35.62 -37.30 -12.92
N LYS A 18 -34.97 -36.87 -11.84
CA LYS A 18 -34.47 -35.50 -11.69
C LYS A 18 -33.11 -35.26 -12.37
N ALA A 19 -32.55 -36.24 -13.08
CA ALA A 19 -31.19 -36.15 -13.64
C ALA A 19 -31.01 -34.95 -14.59
N LYS A 20 -31.98 -34.75 -15.51
CA LYS A 20 -32.00 -33.59 -16.40
C LYS A 20 -32.04 -32.27 -15.63
N GLU A 21 -32.94 -32.16 -14.65
CA GLU A 21 -33.08 -30.96 -13.81
C GLU A 21 -31.76 -30.63 -13.09
N TRP A 22 -31.11 -31.65 -12.52
CA TRP A 22 -29.85 -31.44 -11.80
C TRP A 22 -28.70 -31.01 -12.71
N LEU A 23 -28.55 -31.62 -13.90
CA LEU A 23 -27.57 -31.17 -14.90
C LEU A 23 -27.81 -29.73 -15.34
N LEU A 24 -29.08 -29.34 -15.51
CA LEU A 24 -29.44 -27.98 -15.90
C LEU A 24 -29.21 -26.96 -14.78
N SER A 25 -29.38 -27.37 -13.52
CA SER A 25 -29.19 -26.51 -12.33
C SER A 25 -27.73 -26.36 -11.88
N GLY A 26 -26.82 -27.25 -12.31
CA GLY A 26 -25.42 -27.19 -11.92
C GLY A 26 -25.12 -27.67 -10.49
N HIS A 27 -25.93 -28.58 -9.95
CA HIS A 27 -25.75 -29.17 -8.62
C HIS A 27 -25.05 -30.54 -8.68
N LEU A 28 -23.72 -30.55 -8.52
CA LEU A 28 -22.89 -31.76 -8.61
C LEU A 28 -23.26 -32.85 -7.60
N ASP A 29 -23.60 -32.47 -6.37
CA ASP A 29 -23.80 -33.46 -5.29
C ASP A 29 -25.16 -34.16 -5.35
N LYS A 30 -26.11 -33.60 -6.10
CA LYS A 30 -27.50 -34.08 -6.15
C LYS A 30 -27.78 -35.01 -7.33
N PHE A 31 -26.80 -35.22 -8.21
CA PHE A 31 -27.01 -36.02 -9.41
C PHE A 31 -27.25 -37.51 -9.08
N PRO A 32 -28.37 -38.12 -9.52
CA PRO A 32 -28.82 -39.43 -9.05
C PRO A 32 -28.17 -40.58 -9.83
N ILE A 33 -26.84 -40.71 -9.74
CA ILE A 33 -26.05 -41.64 -10.56
C ILE A 33 -26.53 -43.10 -10.44
N ALA A 34 -26.80 -43.56 -9.21
CA ALA A 34 -27.24 -44.93 -8.95
C ALA A 34 -28.66 -45.21 -9.48
N GLU A 35 -29.52 -44.20 -9.53
CA GLU A 35 -30.89 -44.34 -10.05
C GLU A 35 -30.85 -44.51 -11.57
N ILE A 36 -30.07 -43.68 -12.28
CA ILE A 36 -29.97 -43.75 -13.73
C ILE A 36 -29.21 -45.00 -14.19
N GLN A 37 -28.18 -45.45 -13.46
CA GLN A 37 -27.49 -46.70 -13.78
C GLN A 37 -28.42 -47.92 -13.72
N LYS A 38 -29.33 -47.96 -12.72
CA LYS A 38 -30.37 -49.00 -12.64
C LYS A 38 -31.35 -48.95 -13.82
N ILE A 39 -31.56 -47.78 -14.41
CA ILE A 39 -32.38 -47.63 -15.62
C ILE A 39 -31.60 -48.20 -16.83
N GLY A 40 -30.29 -47.92 -16.95
CA GLY A 40 -29.41 -48.54 -17.94
C GLY A 40 -29.35 -50.07 -17.85
N ASP A 41 -29.15 -50.62 -16.64
CA ASP A 41 -29.13 -52.07 -16.40
C ASP A 41 -30.42 -52.76 -16.84
N ARG A 42 -31.57 -52.09 -16.66
CA ARG A 42 -32.88 -52.60 -17.08
C ARG A 42 -32.98 -52.70 -18.60
N VAL A 43 -32.43 -51.74 -19.35
CA VAL A 43 -32.40 -51.81 -20.82
C VAL A 43 -31.60 -53.02 -21.29
N LEU A 44 -30.42 -53.25 -20.71
CA LEU A 44 -29.60 -54.40 -21.07
C LEU A 44 -30.32 -55.73 -20.77
N LYS A 45 -31.04 -55.81 -19.64
CA LYS A 45 -31.85 -56.98 -19.27
C LYS A 45 -33.07 -57.19 -20.17
N ASP A 46 -33.82 -56.14 -20.45
CA ASP A 46 -35.08 -56.21 -21.22
C ASP A 46 -34.83 -56.41 -22.72
N LYS A 47 -33.69 -55.91 -23.26
CA LYS A 47 -33.34 -56.03 -24.70
C LYS A 47 -32.35 -57.15 -25.00
N SER A 48 -31.82 -57.85 -24.00
CA SER A 48 -31.08 -59.09 -24.23
C SER A 48 -32.04 -60.20 -24.67
N PRO A 49 -31.85 -60.82 -25.85
CA PRO A 49 -32.67 -61.95 -26.26
C PRO A 49 -32.57 -63.09 -25.23
N LEU A 50 -33.71 -63.74 -24.92
CA LEU A 50 -33.85 -64.76 -23.87
C LEU A 50 -32.81 -65.91 -23.96
N LEU A 51 -32.21 -66.12 -25.13
CA LEU A 51 -31.24 -67.18 -25.42
C LEU A 51 -29.79 -66.69 -25.55
N ARG A 52 -29.53 -65.37 -25.64
CA ARG A 52 -28.17 -64.80 -25.77
C ARG A 52 -28.08 -63.53 -24.94
N LYS A 53 -27.52 -63.65 -23.74
CA LYS A 53 -27.27 -62.50 -22.86
C LYS A 53 -26.17 -61.63 -23.47
N ILE A 54 -26.48 -60.36 -23.72
CA ILE A 54 -25.47 -59.39 -24.12
C ILE A 54 -24.60 -59.12 -22.89
N ALA A 55 -23.31 -59.41 -22.99
CA ALA A 55 -22.37 -59.16 -21.91
C ALA A 55 -22.08 -57.64 -21.78
N PRO A 56 -22.01 -57.08 -20.56
CA PRO A 56 -21.51 -55.73 -20.35
C PRO A 56 -20.10 -55.57 -20.93
N ARG A 57 -19.78 -54.38 -21.43
CA ARG A 57 -18.50 -54.00 -22.04
C ARG A 57 -18.16 -54.79 -23.31
N SER A 58 -19.14 -55.45 -23.93
CA SER A 58 -19.00 -56.10 -25.23
C SER A 58 -19.38 -55.16 -26.39
N GLU A 59 -18.88 -55.44 -27.59
CA GLU A 59 -19.24 -54.71 -28.81
C GLU A 59 -20.76 -54.73 -29.07
N GLU A 60 -21.43 -55.85 -28.77
CA GLU A 60 -22.88 -55.99 -28.89
C GLU A 60 -23.63 -55.03 -27.94
N CYS A 61 -23.10 -54.82 -26.72
CA CYS A 61 -23.61 -53.86 -25.75
C CYS A 61 -23.38 -52.41 -26.22
N ASP A 62 -22.21 -52.14 -26.77
CA ASP A 62 -21.85 -50.83 -27.31
C ASP A 62 -22.79 -50.42 -28.47
N VAL A 63 -23.05 -51.33 -29.41
CA VAL A 63 -23.97 -51.11 -30.54
C VAL A 63 -25.41 -50.90 -30.04
N LEU A 64 -25.86 -51.69 -29.07
CA LEU A 64 -27.19 -51.54 -28.49
C LEU A 64 -27.38 -50.12 -27.92
N PHE A 65 -26.51 -49.69 -27.01
CA PHE A 65 -26.65 -48.38 -26.38
C PHE A 65 -26.37 -47.22 -27.34
N ALA A 66 -25.49 -47.38 -28.34
CA ALA A 66 -25.31 -46.37 -29.38
C ALA A 66 -26.62 -46.08 -30.13
N ASN A 67 -27.36 -47.13 -30.51
CA ASN A 67 -28.65 -46.99 -31.18
C ASN A 67 -29.71 -46.35 -30.27
N GLU A 68 -29.72 -46.72 -28.99
CA GLU A 68 -30.63 -46.10 -28.04
C GLU A 68 -30.31 -44.62 -27.80
N LEU A 69 -29.04 -44.22 -27.75
CA LEU A 69 -28.63 -42.82 -27.55
C LEU A 69 -29.06 -41.92 -28.72
N LEU A 70 -29.05 -42.44 -29.97
CA LEU A 70 -29.54 -41.70 -31.14
C LEU A 70 -30.98 -41.23 -30.97
N SER A 71 -31.81 -41.99 -30.27
CA SER A 71 -33.23 -41.70 -30.09
C SER A 71 -33.52 -40.51 -29.16
N VAL A 72 -32.52 -40.09 -28.37
CA VAL A 72 -32.58 -38.89 -27.49
C VAL A 72 -31.61 -37.79 -27.94
N LYS A 73 -30.91 -37.98 -29.06
CA LYS A 73 -29.98 -37.01 -29.63
C LYS A 73 -30.73 -35.73 -30.01
N GLY A 74 -30.49 -34.65 -29.28
CA GLY A 74 -31.18 -33.35 -29.44
C GLY A 74 -31.98 -32.90 -28.22
N GLU A 75 -32.24 -33.78 -27.25
CA GLU A 75 -32.86 -33.40 -25.98
C GLU A 75 -31.81 -33.02 -24.93
N LEU A 76 -31.46 -31.73 -24.88
CA LEU A 76 -30.47 -31.21 -23.93
C LEU A 76 -30.81 -31.59 -22.47
N GLY A 77 -29.85 -32.16 -21.78
CA GLY A 77 -29.92 -32.70 -20.43
C GLY A 77 -30.43 -34.15 -20.37
N THR A 78 -31.36 -34.54 -21.24
CA THR A 78 -31.86 -35.94 -21.32
C THR A 78 -30.82 -36.84 -22.00
N HIS A 79 -30.23 -36.38 -23.11
CA HIS A 79 -29.20 -37.12 -23.85
C HIS A 79 -27.98 -37.39 -22.96
N GLU A 80 -27.53 -36.38 -22.23
CA GLU A 80 -26.38 -36.48 -21.34
C GLU A 80 -26.66 -37.38 -20.12
N SER A 81 -27.87 -37.29 -19.55
CA SER A 81 -28.31 -38.24 -18.52
C SER A 81 -28.34 -39.68 -19.06
N ALA A 82 -28.74 -39.87 -20.32
CA ALA A 82 -28.76 -41.17 -20.96
C ALA A 82 -27.34 -41.73 -21.15
N ILE A 83 -26.38 -40.91 -21.60
CA ILE A 83 -24.96 -41.28 -21.68
C ILE A 83 -24.45 -41.73 -20.31
N LEU A 84 -24.63 -40.90 -19.27
CA LEU A 84 -24.18 -41.22 -17.90
C LEU A 84 -24.81 -42.50 -17.34
N SER A 85 -26.04 -42.83 -17.75
CA SER A 85 -26.77 -44.00 -17.29
C SER A 85 -26.21 -45.34 -17.80
N CYS A 86 -25.45 -45.33 -18.90
CA CYS A 86 -24.92 -46.54 -19.52
C CYS A 86 -23.38 -46.66 -19.49
N LEU A 87 -22.64 -45.67 -18.99
CA LEU A 87 -21.16 -45.68 -19.00
C LEU A 87 -20.52 -46.90 -18.31
N HIS A 88 -21.15 -47.48 -17.29
CA HIS A 88 -20.61 -48.68 -16.60
C HIS A 88 -20.79 -49.97 -17.41
N LEU A 89 -21.66 -49.94 -18.43
CA LEU A 89 -21.98 -51.07 -19.31
C LEU A 89 -21.23 -51.02 -20.65
N LEU A 90 -20.65 -49.88 -21.00
CA LEU A 90 -19.94 -49.68 -22.27
C LEU A 90 -18.47 -50.08 -22.16
N SER A 91 -17.85 -50.45 -23.28
CA SER A 91 -16.39 -50.55 -23.36
C SER A 91 -15.73 -49.19 -23.13
N TYR A 92 -14.45 -49.16 -22.73
CA TYR A 92 -13.73 -47.90 -22.49
C TYR A 92 -13.78 -46.96 -23.70
N ALA A 93 -13.52 -47.48 -24.90
CA ALA A 93 -13.50 -46.69 -26.13
C ALA A 93 -14.88 -46.06 -26.41
N GLN A 94 -15.95 -46.84 -26.27
CA GLN A 94 -17.31 -46.35 -26.49
C GLN A 94 -17.75 -45.37 -25.41
N ALA A 95 -17.51 -45.68 -24.13
CA ALA A 95 -17.84 -44.81 -23.01
C ALA A 95 -17.16 -43.44 -23.14
N ARG A 96 -15.85 -43.43 -23.42
CA ARG A 96 -15.08 -42.21 -23.63
C ARG A 96 -15.53 -41.46 -24.87
N GLY A 97 -15.79 -42.16 -25.98
CA GLY A 97 -16.32 -41.57 -27.21
C GLY A 97 -17.65 -40.85 -26.99
N GLN A 98 -18.58 -41.43 -26.23
CA GLN A 98 -19.88 -40.81 -25.93
C GLN A 98 -19.72 -39.55 -25.07
N VAL A 99 -18.91 -39.58 -24.02
CA VAL A 99 -18.62 -38.39 -23.20
C VAL A 99 -18.01 -37.27 -24.03
N LEU A 100 -17.07 -37.59 -24.94
CA LEU A 100 -16.45 -36.58 -25.80
C LEU A 100 -17.37 -36.06 -26.92
N SER A 101 -18.38 -36.83 -27.32
CA SER A 101 -19.31 -36.46 -28.40
C SER A 101 -20.23 -35.28 -28.07
N ILE A 102 -20.44 -35.01 -26.78
CA ILE A 102 -21.26 -33.90 -26.27
C ILE A 102 -20.43 -32.63 -25.97
N LYS A 103 -19.13 -32.66 -26.31
CA LYS A 103 -18.23 -31.51 -26.15
C LYS A 103 -18.75 -30.34 -27.00
N PRO A 104 -18.91 -29.13 -26.42
CA PRO A 104 -19.31 -27.97 -27.18
C PRO A 104 -18.20 -27.54 -28.15
N ASP A 105 -18.59 -27.09 -29.34
CA ASP A 105 -17.67 -26.51 -30.31
C ASP A 105 -17.24 -25.10 -29.83
N PRO A 106 -15.94 -24.85 -29.57
CA PRO A 106 -15.46 -23.55 -29.12
C PRO A 106 -15.61 -22.44 -30.17
N VAL A 107 -15.82 -22.79 -31.46
CA VAL A 107 -16.02 -21.83 -32.55
C VAL A 107 -17.47 -21.32 -32.57
N GLN A 108 -18.44 -22.15 -32.18
CA GLN A 108 -19.87 -21.81 -32.22
C GLN A 108 -20.38 -21.27 -30.90
N VAL A 109 -20.25 -19.95 -30.73
CA VAL A 109 -20.60 -19.25 -29.49
C VAL A 109 -21.97 -18.61 -29.66
N ASP A 110 -23.00 -19.39 -29.33
CA ASP A 110 -24.39 -18.92 -29.27
C ASP A 110 -24.83 -18.65 -27.83
N LEU A 111 -26.07 -18.16 -27.67
CA LEU A 111 -26.70 -17.90 -26.37
C LEU A 111 -26.82 -19.15 -25.47
N PHE A 112 -26.57 -20.35 -26.01
CA PHE A 112 -26.66 -21.63 -25.28
C PHE A 112 -25.30 -22.26 -25.00
N PHE A 113 -24.19 -21.65 -25.43
CA PHE A 113 -22.84 -22.18 -25.27
C PHE A 113 -22.52 -22.48 -23.81
N GLU A 114 -22.71 -21.50 -22.91
CA GLU A 114 -22.46 -21.67 -21.47
C GLU A 114 -23.25 -22.81 -20.86
N ARG A 115 -24.52 -22.94 -21.25
CA ARG A 115 -25.38 -24.01 -20.76
C ARG A 115 -24.87 -25.38 -21.21
N ARG A 116 -24.48 -25.53 -22.48
CA ARG A 116 -23.91 -26.78 -23.02
C ARG A 116 -22.57 -27.11 -22.37
N LEU A 117 -21.70 -26.10 -22.22
CA LEU A 117 -20.43 -26.22 -21.51
C LEU A 117 -20.63 -26.73 -20.08
N ASN A 118 -21.53 -26.10 -19.31
CA ASN A 118 -21.80 -26.49 -17.93
C ASN A 118 -22.30 -27.93 -17.81
N ILE A 119 -23.15 -28.38 -18.75
CA ILE A 119 -23.62 -29.77 -18.78
C ILE A 119 -22.45 -30.71 -19.13
N TYR A 120 -21.65 -30.36 -20.14
CA TYR A 120 -20.49 -31.15 -20.55
C TYR A 120 -19.49 -31.36 -19.40
N LEU A 121 -19.13 -30.28 -18.70
CA LEU A 121 -18.23 -30.33 -17.54
C LEU A 121 -18.80 -31.19 -16.40
N GLN A 122 -20.11 -31.08 -16.13
CA GLN A 122 -20.78 -31.97 -15.16
C GLN A 122 -20.75 -33.44 -15.61
N CYS A 123 -20.86 -33.71 -16.91
CA CYS A 123 -20.77 -35.07 -17.44
C CYS A 123 -19.38 -35.67 -17.25
N ILE A 124 -18.32 -34.89 -17.43
CA ILE A 124 -16.94 -35.33 -17.12
C ILE A 124 -16.81 -35.64 -15.63
N ILE A 125 -17.37 -34.80 -14.75
CA ILE A 125 -17.28 -35.02 -13.30
C ILE A 125 -18.09 -36.26 -12.88
N HIS A 126 -19.25 -36.49 -13.47
CA HIS A 126 -20.11 -37.63 -13.17
C HIS A 126 -19.67 -38.92 -13.86
N SER A 127 -18.95 -38.86 -14.98
CA SER A 127 -18.47 -40.05 -15.69
C SER A 127 -17.53 -40.87 -14.81
N ARG A 128 -16.62 -40.23 -14.05
CA ARG A 128 -15.75 -40.92 -13.08
C ARG A 128 -16.54 -41.62 -11.98
N ARG A 129 -17.68 -41.07 -11.53
CA ARG A 129 -18.57 -41.71 -10.55
C ARG A 129 -19.33 -42.90 -11.17
N ALA A 130 -19.67 -42.81 -12.45
CA ALA A 130 -20.33 -43.89 -13.18
C ALA A 130 -19.38 -45.04 -13.50
N ASN A 131 -18.18 -44.71 -13.97
CA ASN A 131 -17.14 -45.63 -14.39
C ASN A 131 -15.76 -44.93 -14.25
N PRO A 132 -14.96 -45.28 -13.23
CA PRO A 132 -13.65 -44.65 -12.96
C PRO A 132 -12.64 -44.75 -14.11
N ASP A 133 -12.82 -45.73 -15.00
CA ASP A 133 -11.91 -45.98 -16.13
C ASP A 133 -12.07 -44.94 -17.26
N VAL A 134 -13.20 -44.21 -17.31
CA VAL A 134 -13.55 -43.34 -18.46
C VAL A 134 -12.84 -41.99 -18.41
N CYS A 135 -12.74 -41.41 -17.21
CA CYS A 135 -12.12 -40.11 -16.96
C CYS A 135 -11.15 -40.19 -15.78
N SER A 136 -9.96 -39.62 -15.96
CA SER A 136 -8.93 -39.58 -14.92
C SER A 136 -9.30 -38.63 -13.78
N GLU A 137 -8.53 -38.66 -12.69
CA GLU A 137 -8.74 -37.74 -11.57
C GLU A 137 -8.41 -36.31 -11.95
N GLU A 138 -7.34 -36.15 -12.73
CA GLU A 138 -6.85 -34.89 -13.27
C GLU A 138 -7.88 -34.26 -14.20
N GLU A 139 -8.43 -35.04 -15.15
CA GLU A 139 -9.50 -34.59 -16.05
C GLU A 139 -10.75 -34.14 -15.26
N THR A 140 -11.10 -34.88 -14.21
CA THR A 140 -12.25 -34.57 -13.35
C THR A 140 -12.00 -33.32 -12.51
N SER A 141 -10.78 -33.14 -11.98
CA SER A 141 -10.40 -31.97 -11.22
C SER A 141 -10.39 -30.72 -12.09
N ALA A 142 -9.76 -30.78 -13.26
CA ALA A 142 -9.74 -29.69 -14.22
C ALA A 142 -11.17 -29.32 -14.70
N ALA A 143 -12.05 -30.30 -14.91
CA ALA A 143 -13.44 -30.02 -15.27
C ALA A 143 -14.20 -29.31 -14.15
N ARG A 144 -13.91 -29.64 -12.88
CA ARG A 144 -14.49 -28.97 -11.71
C ARG A 144 -14.02 -27.52 -11.60
N ASP A 145 -12.73 -27.28 -11.79
CA ASP A 145 -12.16 -25.93 -11.78
C ASP A 145 -12.74 -25.10 -12.93
N CYS A 146 -12.79 -25.66 -14.14
CA CYS A 146 -13.41 -25.02 -15.31
C CYS A 146 -14.89 -24.67 -15.10
N LEU A 147 -15.66 -25.55 -14.44
CA LEU A 147 -17.07 -25.32 -14.12
C LEU A 147 -17.25 -24.22 -13.08
N GLY A 148 -16.35 -24.14 -12.09
CA GLY A 148 -16.34 -23.07 -11.10
C GLY A 148 -16.17 -21.69 -11.75
N VAL A 149 -15.29 -21.63 -12.76
CA VAL A 149 -14.98 -20.42 -13.53
C VAL A 149 -16.15 -20.03 -14.41
N SER A 150 -16.71 -20.97 -15.18
CA SER A 150 -17.84 -20.69 -16.08
C SER A 150 -19.09 -20.22 -15.33
N GLN A 151 -19.29 -20.67 -14.09
CA GLN A 151 -20.44 -20.28 -13.26
C GLN A 151 -20.20 -19.01 -12.43
N GLY A 152 -19.00 -18.40 -12.52
CA GLY A 152 -18.62 -17.27 -11.68
C GLY A 152 -18.60 -17.59 -10.17
N ARG A 153 -18.60 -18.89 -9.82
CA ARG A 153 -18.57 -19.36 -8.41
C ARG A 153 -17.18 -19.21 -7.82
N THR A 154 -16.14 -19.30 -8.66
CA THR A 154 -14.75 -19.05 -8.27
C THR A 154 -14.35 -17.64 -8.68
N LYS A 155 -14.40 -16.69 -7.74
CA LYS A 155 -13.63 -15.43 -7.86
C LYS A 155 -12.13 -15.65 -7.57
N ASP A 156 -11.77 -16.88 -7.27
CA ASP A 156 -10.46 -17.29 -6.79
C ASP A 156 -9.51 -17.56 -7.97
N PHE A 157 -8.68 -16.57 -8.29
CA PHE A 157 -7.60 -16.64 -9.30
C PHE A 157 -6.73 -17.91 -9.20
N PRO A 158 -6.32 -18.37 -8.01
CA PRO A 158 -5.64 -19.66 -7.83
C PRO A 158 -6.32 -20.87 -8.50
N SER A 159 -7.66 -20.90 -8.55
CA SER A 159 -8.41 -22.01 -9.17
C SER A 159 -8.24 -22.03 -10.70
N ILE A 160 -8.07 -20.87 -11.34
CA ILE A 160 -7.80 -20.79 -12.78
C ILE A 160 -6.38 -21.22 -13.08
N LEU A 161 -5.43 -20.91 -12.21
CA LEU A 161 -4.05 -21.35 -12.38
C LEU A 161 -3.92 -22.87 -12.30
N ARG A 162 -4.64 -23.52 -11.38
CA ARG A 162 -4.72 -24.99 -11.33
C ARG A 162 -5.30 -25.59 -12.62
N LEU A 163 -6.33 -24.97 -13.19
CA LEU A 163 -6.87 -25.38 -14.50
C LEU A 163 -5.82 -25.28 -15.61
N LEU A 164 -5.04 -24.20 -15.65
CA LEU A 164 -4.00 -24.00 -16.66
C LEU A 164 -2.81 -24.92 -16.48
N GLU A 165 -2.41 -25.20 -15.24
CA GLU A 165 -1.41 -26.22 -14.92
C GLU A 165 -1.87 -27.60 -15.44
N ALA A 166 -3.09 -28.01 -15.11
CA ALA A 166 -3.63 -29.32 -15.49
C ALA A 166 -3.69 -29.53 -17.01
N VAL A 167 -3.96 -28.49 -17.79
CA VAL A 167 -4.05 -28.59 -19.25
C VAL A 167 -2.70 -28.37 -19.94
N GLY A 168 -1.76 -27.69 -19.28
CA GLY A 168 -0.39 -27.52 -19.76
C GLY A 168 0.39 -28.83 -19.91
N TYR A 169 0.05 -29.87 -19.14
CA TYR A 169 0.70 -31.19 -19.17
C TYR A 169 0.10 -32.18 -20.20
N GLU A 170 -0.77 -31.74 -21.11
CA GLU A 170 -1.44 -32.54 -22.16
C GLU A 170 -2.38 -33.66 -21.68
N THR A 171 -2.36 -34.02 -20.40
CA THR A 171 -3.20 -35.05 -19.78
C THR A 171 -4.70 -34.81 -20.00
N CYS A 172 -5.11 -33.53 -20.07
CA CYS A 172 -6.51 -33.14 -20.21
C CYS A 172 -6.92 -32.75 -21.64
N GLU A 173 -6.01 -32.77 -22.63
CA GLU A 173 -6.27 -32.15 -23.95
C GLU A 173 -7.49 -32.75 -24.68
N ALA A 174 -7.67 -34.06 -24.57
CA ALA A 174 -8.80 -34.76 -25.18
C ALA A 174 -10.15 -34.29 -24.62
N VAL A 175 -10.19 -33.88 -23.35
CA VAL A 175 -11.43 -33.53 -22.62
C VAL A 175 -11.63 -32.01 -22.57
N LEU A 176 -10.57 -31.27 -22.25
CA LEU A 176 -10.53 -29.82 -22.11
C LEU A 176 -9.46 -29.25 -23.03
N PRO A 177 -9.71 -29.20 -24.36
CA PRO A 177 -8.74 -28.65 -25.28
C PRO A 177 -8.53 -27.15 -25.01
N LEU A 178 -7.32 -26.67 -25.27
CA LEU A 178 -6.94 -25.28 -24.99
C LEU A 178 -7.90 -24.24 -25.59
N GLY A 179 -8.42 -24.48 -26.79
CA GLY A 179 -9.41 -23.60 -27.43
C GLY A 179 -10.71 -23.46 -26.65
N LEU A 180 -11.16 -24.54 -25.99
CA LEU A 180 -12.33 -24.50 -25.13
C LEU A 180 -12.05 -23.68 -23.87
N ILE A 181 -10.90 -23.88 -23.23
CA ILE A 181 -10.49 -23.13 -22.04
C ILE A 181 -10.36 -21.64 -22.33
N LYS A 182 -9.69 -21.28 -23.44
CA LYS A 182 -9.60 -19.90 -23.89
C LYS A 182 -11.00 -19.28 -24.00
N LYS A 183 -11.95 -20.02 -24.57
CA LYS A 183 -13.34 -19.56 -24.66
C LYS A 183 -14.03 -19.41 -23.30
N VAL A 184 -13.81 -20.33 -22.36
CA VAL A 184 -14.33 -20.22 -20.98
C VAL A 184 -13.79 -18.95 -20.30
N LEU A 185 -12.49 -18.69 -20.41
CA LEU A 185 -11.86 -17.50 -19.84
C LEU A 185 -12.40 -16.20 -20.46
N THR A 186 -12.62 -16.18 -21.78
CA THR A 186 -13.23 -15.03 -22.47
C THR A 186 -14.67 -14.78 -22.01
N VAL A 187 -15.51 -15.82 -21.93
CA VAL A 187 -16.93 -15.67 -21.57
C VAL A 187 -17.11 -15.30 -20.10
N SER A 188 -16.22 -15.77 -19.22
CA SER A 188 -16.21 -15.41 -17.80
C SER A 188 -15.62 -14.03 -17.51
N HIS A 189 -15.20 -13.28 -18.54
CA HIS A 189 -14.51 -11.99 -18.40
C HIS A 189 -13.30 -12.06 -17.45
N TYR A 190 -12.58 -13.18 -17.50
CA TYR A 190 -11.51 -13.47 -16.55
C TYR A 190 -10.41 -12.40 -16.60
N GLN A 191 -9.97 -12.07 -17.81
CA GLN A 191 -8.92 -11.09 -18.04
C GLN A 191 -9.31 -9.72 -17.48
N GLU A 192 -10.50 -9.24 -17.81
CA GLU A 192 -10.96 -7.92 -17.40
C GLU A 192 -11.11 -7.85 -15.88
N ASN A 193 -11.61 -8.92 -15.25
CA ASN A 193 -11.74 -9.00 -13.80
C ASN A 193 -10.38 -9.04 -13.10
N LEU A 194 -9.44 -9.87 -13.57
CA LEU A 194 -8.06 -9.93 -13.04
C LEU A 194 -7.36 -8.59 -13.16
N THR A 195 -7.42 -8.00 -14.35
CA THR A 195 -6.73 -6.74 -14.67
C THR A 195 -7.29 -5.62 -13.80
N ARG A 196 -8.61 -5.55 -13.64
CA ARG A 196 -9.26 -4.58 -12.76
C ARG A 196 -8.82 -4.74 -11.32
N GLU A 197 -8.86 -5.95 -10.79
CA GLU A 197 -8.49 -6.23 -9.40
C GLU A 197 -7.01 -5.94 -9.12
N LEU A 198 -6.11 -6.40 -10.00
CA LEU A 198 -4.68 -6.09 -9.90
C LEU A 198 -4.41 -4.59 -10.01
N ASN A 199 -5.12 -3.87 -10.88
CA ASN A 199 -4.96 -2.42 -10.98
C ASN A 199 -5.46 -1.70 -9.73
N THR A 200 -6.57 -2.14 -9.13
CA THR A 200 -7.05 -1.61 -7.86
C THR A 200 -6.01 -1.82 -6.75
N LEU A 201 -5.50 -3.04 -6.60
CA LEU A 201 -4.50 -3.39 -5.59
C LEU A 201 -3.17 -2.66 -5.84
N LYS A 202 -2.72 -2.59 -7.10
CA LYS A 202 -1.54 -1.85 -7.55
C LYS A 202 -1.64 -0.36 -7.21
N ASN A 203 -2.77 0.27 -7.54
CA ASN A 203 -2.98 1.70 -7.24
C ASN A 203 -3.02 1.97 -5.73
N ALA A 204 -3.56 1.02 -4.96
CA ALA A 204 -3.59 1.08 -3.50
C ALA A 204 -2.27 0.60 -2.83
N ARG A 205 -1.28 0.13 -3.58
CA ARG A 205 -0.02 -0.46 -3.09
C ARG A 205 -0.27 -1.59 -2.07
N GLN A 206 -1.33 -2.34 -2.30
CA GLN A 206 -1.68 -3.57 -1.57
C GLN A 206 -0.95 -4.74 -2.25
N TRP A 207 0.38 -4.75 -2.10
CA TRP A 207 1.25 -5.70 -2.77
C TRP A 207 1.11 -7.12 -2.24
N PHE A 208 0.87 -7.33 -0.95
CA PHE A 208 0.68 -8.68 -0.41
C PHE A 208 -0.60 -9.31 -0.95
N ASP A 209 -1.69 -8.55 -0.98
CA ASP A 209 -2.95 -9.03 -1.57
C ASP A 209 -2.80 -9.25 -3.09
N ALA A 210 -2.13 -8.35 -3.81
CA ALA A 210 -1.82 -8.59 -5.23
C ALA A 210 -0.98 -9.85 -5.44
N TYR A 211 0.03 -10.07 -4.58
CA TYR A 211 0.93 -11.23 -4.67
C TYR A 211 0.17 -12.55 -4.49
N LYS A 212 -0.80 -12.62 -3.57
CA LYS A 212 -1.64 -13.81 -3.38
C LYS A 212 -2.41 -14.21 -4.64
N LEU A 213 -2.77 -13.25 -5.50
CA LEU A 213 -3.48 -13.54 -6.74
C LEU A 213 -2.57 -14.12 -7.83
N VAL A 214 -1.30 -13.72 -7.85
CA VAL A 214 -0.39 -13.95 -8.98
C VAL A 214 0.82 -14.83 -8.68
N TYR A 215 1.11 -15.16 -7.42
CA TYR A 215 2.33 -15.88 -7.04
C TYR A 215 2.50 -17.23 -7.77
N SER A 216 1.39 -17.92 -8.08
CA SER A 216 1.39 -19.19 -8.80
C SER A 216 1.60 -19.05 -10.31
N LEU A 217 1.53 -17.85 -10.90
CA LEU A 217 1.78 -17.63 -12.33
C LEU A 217 3.17 -18.12 -12.75
N ARG A 218 4.14 -18.10 -11.84
CA ARG A 218 5.50 -18.61 -12.09
C ARG A 218 5.53 -20.09 -12.47
N ASN A 219 4.56 -20.89 -12.02
CA ASN A 219 4.50 -22.31 -12.32
C ASN A 219 4.13 -22.57 -13.79
N ILE A 220 3.51 -21.58 -14.45
CA ILE A 220 3.07 -21.68 -15.85
C ILE A 220 4.20 -21.44 -16.85
N VAL A 221 5.27 -20.73 -16.44
CA VAL A 221 6.40 -20.39 -17.33
C VAL A 221 7.07 -21.63 -17.94
N GLY A 222 6.97 -22.80 -17.29
CA GLY A 222 7.48 -24.08 -17.79
C GLY A 222 6.49 -24.88 -18.66
N LEU A 223 5.29 -24.35 -18.95
CA LEU A 223 4.22 -25.04 -19.66
C LEU A 223 3.91 -24.31 -20.98
N PRO A 224 4.55 -24.66 -22.11
CA PRO A 224 4.54 -23.85 -23.33
C PRO A 224 3.13 -23.47 -23.83
N ARG A 225 2.17 -24.40 -23.74
CA ARG A 225 0.79 -24.18 -24.20
C ARG A 225 0.02 -23.21 -23.31
N ALA A 226 0.16 -23.36 -21.99
CA ALA A 226 -0.48 -22.48 -21.02
C ALA A 226 0.20 -21.10 -20.99
N ASP A 227 1.53 -21.05 -21.12
CA ASP A 227 2.32 -19.83 -21.22
C ASP A 227 1.91 -19.00 -22.45
N GLN A 228 1.83 -19.62 -23.63
CA GLN A 228 1.37 -18.93 -24.84
C GLN A 228 -0.06 -18.40 -24.70
N MET A 229 -0.97 -19.21 -24.15
CA MET A 229 -2.36 -18.80 -23.95
C MET A 229 -2.46 -17.62 -22.97
N LEU A 230 -1.66 -17.59 -21.91
CA LEU A 230 -1.61 -16.46 -20.98
C LEU A 230 -0.99 -15.22 -21.62
N ARG A 231 0.05 -15.33 -22.46
CA ARG A 231 0.60 -14.18 -23.19
C ARG A 231 -0.42 -13.56 -24.14
N ASP A 232 -1.21 -14.38 -24.82
CA ASP A 232 -2.27 -13.91 -25.71
C ASP A 232 -3.43 -13.24 -24.95
N THR A 233 -3.76 -13.75 -23.76
CA THR A 233 -4.97 -13.35 -23.02
C THR A 233 -4.69 -12.34 -21.91
N PHE A 234 -3.47 -12.26 -21.40
CA PHE A 234 -3.06 -11.37 -20.32
C PHE A 234 -1.65 -10.86 -20.60
N PRO A 235 -1.49 -9.80 -21.42
CA PRO A 235 -0.17 -9.35 -21.89
C PRO A 235 0.83 -9.00 -20.79
N ASP A 236 0.36 -8.51 -19.63
CA ASP A 236 1.18 -8.17 -18.47
C ASP A 236 1.60 -9.41 -17.64
N TYR A 237 1.13 -10.61 -18.00
CA TYR A 237 1.47 -11.87 -17.34
C TYR A 237 2.97 -12.04 -17.07
N PRO A 238 3.90 -11.80 -18.01
CA PRO A 238 5.32 -12.04 -17.78
C PRO A 238 5.87 -11.18 -16.64
N MET A 239 5.40 -9.94 -16.50
CA MET A 239 5.77 -9.06 -15.39
C MET A 239 5.34 -9.67 -14.05
N TRP A 240 4.08 -10.09 -13.93
CA TRP A 240 3.55 -10.68 -12.70
C TRP A 240 4.17 -12.04 -12.38
N ALA A 241 4.42 -12.87 -13.41
CA ALA A 241 5.05 -14.18 -13.26
C ALA A 241 6.52 -14.09 -12.81
N ALA A 242 7.23 -13.04 -13.24
CA ALA A 242 8.60 -12.76 -12.83
C ALA A 242 8.70 -12.18 -11.41
N TRP A 243 7.62 -11.59 -10.87
CA TRP A 243 7.67 -10.83 -9.61
C TRP A 243 8.09 -11.66 -8.39
N ARG A 244 9.10 -11.15 -7.65
CA ARG A 244 9.70 -11.80 -6.46
C ARG A 244 9.89 -10.78 -5.31
N PRO A 245 8.79 -10.33 -4.68
CA PRO A 245 8.88 -9.40 -3.56
C PRO A 245 9.38 -10.09 -2.28
N ASP A 246 9.85 -9.30 -1.31
CA ASP A 246 9.92 -9.78 0.06
C ASP A 246 8.51 -9.85 0.67
N THR A 247 7.99 -11.08 0.77
CA THR A 247 6.64 -11.35 1.29
C THR A 247 6.41 -10.88 2.72
N LYS A 248 7.44 -10.90 3.59
CA LYS A 248 7.30 -10.48 5.00
C LYS A 248 7.17 -8.97 5.07
N ARG A 249 7.98 -8.27 4.27
CA ARG A 249 7.97 -6.81 4.13
C ARG A 249 6.63 -6.30 3.63
N ILE A 250 6.17 -6.77 2.46
CA ILE A 250 4.90 -6.30 1.88
C ILE A 250 3.69 -6.61 2.76
N MET A 251 3.73 -7.72 3.52
CA MET A 251 2.70 -8.04 4.51
C MET A 251 2.71 -7.04 5.68
N SER A 252 3.90 -6.66 6.16
CA SER A 252 4.02 -5.66 7.25
C SER A 252 3.55 -4.27 6.83
N TRP A 253 3.76 -3.90 5.55
CA TRP A 253 3.35 -2.60 4.99
C TRP A 253 1.84 -2.49 4.75
N GLU A 254 1.13 -3.60 4.71
CA GLU A 254 -0.34 -3.59 4.68
C GLU A 254 -0.97 -3.39 6.05
N SER A 255 -0.17 -3.30 7.12
CA SER A 255 -0.67 -3.02 8.46
C SER A 255 -1.34 -1.63 8.57
N PRO A 256 -2.29 -1.45 9.52
CA PRO A 256 -2.95 -0.16 9.75
C PRO A 256 -1.99 1.00 10.07
N ASN A 257 -0.81 0.71 10.61
CA ASN A 257 0.18 1.71 11.01
C ASN A 257 0.71 2.53 9.83
N LEU A 258 0.80 1.92 8.64
CA LEU A 258 1.30 2.60 7.44
C LEU A 258 0.19 3.34 6.68
N ALA A 259 -1.08 3.07 6.97
CA ALA A 259 -2.21 3.63 6.24
C ALA A 259 -2.20 5.17 6.15
N PRO A 260 -1.86 5.94 7.21
CA PRO A 260 -1.81 7.41 7.14
C PRO A 260 -0.71 7.95 6.20
N TYR A 261 0.34 7.18 5.98
CA TYR A 261 1.55 7.60 5.25
C TYR A 261 1.64 7.04 3.83
N ARG A 262 0.74 6.13 3.46
CA ARG A 262 0.78 5.38 2.20
C ARG A 262 0.85 6.29 0.97
N SER A 263 0.13 7.42 0.97
CA SER A 263 0.17 8.38 -0.15
C SER A 263 1.51 9.12 -0.28
N GLN A 264 2.24 9.29 0.82
CA GLN A 264 3.55 9.95 0.83
C GLN A 264 4.67 8.95 0.48
N LEU A 265 4.48 7.67 0.83
CA LEU A 265 5.48 6.62 0.63
C LEU A 265 5.32 5.85 -0.69
N LEU A 266 4.45 6.28 -1.61
CA LEU A 266 4.15 5.53 -2.84
C LEU A 266 5.41 5.10 -3.60
N ALA A 267 6.37 6.00 -3.77
CA ALA A 267 7.63 5.72 -4.45
C ALA A 267 8.44 4.60 -3.77
N ALA A 268 8.54 4.63 -2.44
CA ALA A 268 9.25 3.60 -1.68
C ALA A 268 8.50 2.27 -1.71
N LEU A 269 7.16 2.29 -1.62
CA LEU A 269 6.35 1.07 -1.69
C LEU A 269 6.38 0.42 -3.07
N ASP A 270 6.42 1.23 -4.14
CA ASP A 270 6.48 0.74 -5.53
C ASP A 270 7.77 -0.06 -5.81
N LEU A 271 8.84 0.15 -5.03
CA LEU A 271 10.11 -0.59 -5.17
C LEU A 271 9.97 -2.11 -4.95
N GLU A 272 9.06 -2.55 -4.08
CA GLU A 272 8.71 -3.98 -3.91
C GLU A 272 7.61 -4.43 -4.87
N GLY A 273 6.99 -3.51 -5.62
CA GLY A 273 6.03 -3.83 -6.67
C GLY A 273 6.68 -4.61 -7.82
N PRO A 274 5.87 -5.15 -8.75
CA PRO A 274 6.37 -5.85 -9.92
C PRO A 274 7.20 -4.93 -10.82
N ASP A 275 8.16 -5.51 -11.55
CA ASP A 275 8.98 -4.76 -12.50
C ASP A 275 8.19 -4.24 -13.71
N THR A 276 7.78 -2.97 -13.66
CA THR A 276 7.02 -2.31 -14.72
C THR A 276 7.86 -1.84 -15.91
N THR A 277 9.17 -2.03 -15.90
CA THR A 277 10.07 -1.60 -17.00
C THR A 277 10.08 -2.57 -18.18
N GLY A 278 9.51 -3.76 -18.00
CA GLY A 278 9.54 -4.84 -18.99
C GLY A 278 10.81 -5.70 -18.94
N GLN A 279 11.78 -5.40 -18.08
CA GLN A 279 13.03 -6.18 -17.94
C GLN A 279 12.83 -7.50 -17.17
N GLN A 280 11.69 -7.67 -16.50
CA GLN A 280 11.32 -8.89 -15.76
C GLN A 280 12.31 -9.25 -14.63
N ARG A 281 12.89 -8.26 -13.94
CA ARG A 281 13.89 -8.47 -12.87
C ARG A 281 13.30 -8.78 -11.49
N GLY A 282 12.07 -9.24 -11.43
CA GLY A 282 11.37 -9.48 -10.17
C GLY A 282 10.65 -8.23 -9.67
N THR A 283 11.35 -7.38 -8.93
CA THR A 283 10.77 -6.17 -8.33
C THR A 283 11.27 -4.90 -9.03
N LEU A 284 10.53 -3.80 -8.91
CA LEU A 284 10.92 -2.52 -9.52
C LEU A 284 12.32 -2.05 -9.10
N ARG A 285 12.70 -2.20 -7.82
CA ARG A 285 14.05 -1.84 -7.32
C ARG A 285 15.22 -2.53 -8.06
N MET A 286 14.95 -3.65 -8.71
CA MET A 286 15.98 -4.44 -9.42
C MET A 286 16.22 -3.93 -10.84
N SER A 287 15.28 -3.16 -11.38
CA SER A 287 15.28 -2.67 -12.76
C SER A 287 15.38 -1.15 -12.87
N SER A 288 14.81 -0.41 -11.92
CA SER A 288 14.74 1.05 -11.95
C SER A 288 14.75 1.65 -10.55
N PRO A 289 15.32 2.86 -10.36
CA PRO A 289 15.15 3.59 -9.10
C PRO A 289 13.73 4.17 -8.95
N GLY A 290 12.85 3.97 -9.94
CA GLY A 290 11.47 4.42 -9.90
C GLY A 290 11.38 5.95 -9.94
N ALA A 291 10.72 6.52 -8.92
CA ALA A 291 10.50 7.96 -8.81
C ALA A 291 11.63 8.71 -8.08
N PHE A 292 12.65 8.03 -7.56
CA PHE A 292 13.77 8.67 -6.88
C PHE A 292 14.74 9.28 -7.90
N THR A 293 14.57 10.58 -8.15
CA THR A 293 15.40 11.38 -9.06
C THR A 293 16.83 11.49 -8.49
N GLY A 294 17.85 11.35 -9.34
CA GLY A 294 19.26 11.46 -8.94
C GLY A 294 20.01 10.15 -8.73
N LEU A 295 19.31 9.01 -8.70
CA LEU A 295 19.93 7.69 -8.83
C LEU A 295 20.00 7.31 -10.32
N SER A 296 21.12 6.74 -10.76
CA SER A 296 21.23 6.22 -12.13
C SER A 296 20.46 4.90 -12.24
N GLU A 297 20.24 4.38 -13.46
CA GLU A 297 19.67 3.03 -13.59
C GLU A 297 20.50 2.03 -12.75
N PRO A 298 19.88 1.14 -11.95
CA PRO A 298 20.54 0.25 -10.98
C PRO A 298 21.40 -0.86 -11.61
N THR A 299 21.97 -0.61 -12.78
CA THR A 299 23.05 -1.37 -13.40
C THR A 299 24.34 -1.30 -12.59
N HIS A 300 24.51 -0.27 -11.75
CA HIS A 300 25.62 -0.15 -10.79
C HIS A 300 25.22 -0.75 -9.43
N SER A 301 26.09 -1.61 -8.88
CA SER A 301 25.88 -2.30 -7.59
C SER A 301 25.59 -1.35 -6.42
N THR A 302 26.11 -0.13 -6.49
CA THR A 302 25.99 0.90 -5.44
C THR A 302 24.57 1.45 -5.32
N ASP A 303 23.89 1.73 -6.43
CA ASP A 303 22.54 2.34 -6.40
C ASP A 303 21.50 1.33 -5.91
N ARG A 304 21.67 0.05 -6.23
CA ARG A 304 20.82 -1.02 -5.70
C ARG A 304 20.95 -1.14 -4.18
N HIS A 305 22.17 -1.03 -3.65
CA HIS A 305 22.42 -1.06 -2.21
C HIS A 305 21.74 0.10 -1.47
N ILE A 306 21.69 1.29 -2.08
CA ILE A 306 20.97 2.46 -1.54
C ILE A 306 19.46 2.19 -1.44
N LEU A 307 18.84 1.62 -2.49
CA LEU A 307 17.42 1.29 -2.47
C LEU A 307 17.08 0.20 -1.45
N ASP A 308 17.91 -0.85 -1.35
CA ASP A 308 17.71 -1.91 -0.36
C ASP A 308 17.80 -1.34 1.07
N ARG A 309 18.79 -0.47 1.34
CA ARG A 309 18.89 0.24 2.62
C ARG A 309 17.70 1.14 2.92
N LEU A 310 17.18 1.87 1.93
CA LEU A 310 15.97 2.68 2.11
C LEU A 310 14.80 1.81 2.60
N LEU A 311 14.62 0.62 2.01
CA LEU A 311 13.54 -0.28 2.41
C LEU A 311 13.77 -0.90 3.80
N ASP A 312 15.01 -1.26 4.13
CA ASP A 312 15.36 -1.79 5.46
C ASP A 312 15.15 -0.73 6.57
N VAL A 313 15.47 0.52 6.27
CA VAL A 313 15.23 1.66 7.16
C VAL A 313 13.74 1.93 7.30
N LEU A 314 12.95 1.82 6.22
CA LEU A 314 11.49 1.93 6.29
C LEU A 314 10.89 0.84 7.19
N ASP A 315 11.30 -0.42 7.01
CA ASP A 315 10.86 -1.54 7.85
C ASP A 315 11.17 -1.28 9.33
N SER A 316 12.40 -0.82 9.61
CA SER A 316 12.85 -0.51 10.96
C SER A 316 12.10 0.68 11.55
N SER A 317 11.82 1.71 10.74
CA SER A 317 11.04 2.89 11.16
C SER A 317 9.63 2.49 11.58
N LEU A 318 8.99 1.60 10.81
CA LEU A 318 7.66 1.08 11.13
C LEU A 318 7.62 0.26 12.42
N ALA A 319 8.70 -0.46 12.73
CA ALA A 319 8.82 -1.22 13.96
C ALA A 319 8.98 -0.31 15.20
N ILE A 320 9.60 0.86 15.04
CA ILE A 320 9.85 1.81 16.13
C ILE A 320 8.60 2.65 16.42
N GLY A 321 8.05 3.31 15.40
CA GLY A 321 6.92 4.21 15.57
C GLY A 321 6.70 5.19 14.43
N LEU A 322 5.57 5.90 14.50
CA LEU A 322 5.11 6.76 13.42
C LEU A 322 6.00 8.00 13.24
N ALA A 323 6.64 8.49 14.32
CA ALA A 323 7.50 9.66 14.21
C ALA A 323 8.86 9.33 13.56
N THR A 324 9.33 8.08 13.65
CA THR A 324 10.46 7.62 12.84
C THR A 324 10.11 7.54 11.35
N VAL A 325 8.88 7.12 11.01
CA VAL A 325 8.37 7.19 9.62
C VAL A 325 8.28 8.64 9.14
N ASP A 326 7.80 9.56 9.97
CA ASP A 326 7.79 10.99 9.66
C ASP A 326 9.19 11.55 9.36
N LEU A 327 10.20 11.09 10.10
CA LEU A 327 11.59 11.49 9.85
C LEU A 327 12.09 10.97 8.49
N LEU A 328 11.76 9.72 8.13
CA LEU A 328 12.07 9.17 6.81
C LEU A 328 11.45 9.99 5.71
N ILE A 329 10.16 10.33 5.84
CA ILE A 329 9.46 11.18 4.88
C ILE A 329 10.13 12.55 4.76
N ALA A 330 10.42 13.20 5.87
CA ALA A 330 11.05 14.52 5.89
C ALA A 330 12.45 14.55 5.26
N LEU A 331 13.23 13.46 5.37
CA LEU A 331 14.58 13.38 4.81
C LEU A 331 14.60 12.91 3.35
N CYS A 332 13.82 11.89 3.01
CA CYS A 332 13.93 11.20 1.73
C CYS A 332 12.82 11.53 0.74
N VAL A 333 11.61 11.84 1.21
CA VAL A 333 10.44 12.07 0.34
C VAL A 333 10.22 13.57 0.11
N GLU A 334 10.05 14.35 1.17
CA GLU A 334 9.77 15.80 1.07
C GLU A 334 10.91 16.57 0.40
N ARG A 335 12.14 16.05 0.47
CA ARG A 335 13.35 16.67 -0.10
C ARG A 335 13.83 16.00 -1.38
N GLU A 336 13.17 14.92 -1.81
CA GLU A 336 13.54 14.10 -2.97
C GLU A 336 15.04 13.72 -2.99
N ASP A 337 15.63 13.43 -1.80
CA ASP A 337 17.05 13.14 -1.63
C ASP A 337 17.25 11.79 -0.95
N VAL A 338 17.42 10.74 -1.76
CA VAL A 338 17.84 9.41 -1.31
C VAL A 338 19.32 9.24 -1.64
N SER A 339 20.16 9.53 -0.66
CA SER A 339 21.61 9.43 -0.77
C SER A 339 22.21 8.69 0.43
N GLU A 340 23.46 8.25 0.29
CA GLU A 340 24.25 7.65 1.37
C GLU A 340 24.20 8.45 2.67
N ARG A 341 24.18 9.78 2.54
CA ARG A 341 24.12 10.71 3.66
C ARG A 341 22.76 10.68 4.34
N THR A 342 21.66 10.81 3.61
CA THR A 342 20.30 10.83 4.20
C THR A 342 19.95 9.49 4.82
N LEU A 343 20.36 8.37 4.20
CA LEU A 343 20.20 7.04 4.78
C LEU A 343 21.03 6.86 6.05
N SER A 344 22.29 7.31 6.08
CA SER A 344 23.11 7.27 7.30
C SER A 344 22.50 8.08 8.45
N GLN A 345 21.82 9.19 8.15
CA GLN A 345 21.07 9.96 9.16
C GLN A 345 19.90 9.15 9.73
N LEU A 346 19.13 8.49 8.85
CA LEU A 346 18.00 7.68 9.28
C LEU A 346 18.43 6.44 10.06
N GLU A 347 19.44 5.73 9.60
CA GLU A 347 20.00 4.56 10.28
C GLU A 347 20.49 4.91 11.70
N ALA A 348 21.17 6.05 11.85
CA ALA A 348 21.56 6.54 13.16
C ALA A 348 20.33 6.83 14.04
N ALA A 349 19.29 7.47 13.50
CA ALA A 349 18.05 7.73 14.25
C ALA A 349 17.32 6.43 14.64
N VAL A 350 17.24 5.46 13.73
CA VAL A 350 16.66 4.13 13.96
C VAL A 350 17.46 3.37 15.03
N SER A 351 18.80 3.45 15.02
CA SER A 351 19.65 2.77 16.00
C SER A 351 19.45 3.24 17.45
N VAL A 352 18.97 4.48 17.63
CA VAL A 352 18.60 5.01 18.95
C VAL A 352 17.32 4.38 19.48
N ASN A 353 16.46 3.84 18.59
CA ASN A 353 15.22 3.14 18.92
C ASN A 353 14.30 3.96 19.85
N ASN A 354 14.11 5.24 19.53
CA ASN A 354 13.29 6.16 20.32
C ASN A 354 12.44 7.06 19.41
N ASP A 355 11.15 6.75 19.29
CA ASP A 355 10.20 7.47 18.45
C ASP A 355 10.07 8.96 18.82
N ALA A 356 10.14 9.29 20.12
CA ALA A 356 10.10 10.69 20.57
C ALA A 356 11.33 11.49 20.14
N ALA A 357 12.51 10.86 20.12
CA ALA A 357 13.72 11.47 19.56
C ALA A 357 13.56 11.69 18.04
N SER A 358 13.06 10.69 17.31
CA SER A 358 12.78 10.83 15.88
C SER A 358 11.80 11.97 15.58
N LYS A 359 10.76 12.16 16.41
CA LYS A 359 9.84 13.30 16.30
C LYS A 359 10.55 14.65 16.35
N VAL A 360 11.47 14.80 17.29
CA VAL A 360 12.27 16.03 17.46
C VAL A 360 13.17 16.25 16.24
N LEU A 361 13.81 15.19 15.74
CA LEU A 361 14.66 15.25 14.55
C LEU A 361 13.86 15.56 13.28
N ALA A 362 12.65 15.00 13.12
CA ALA A 362 11.79 15.28 11.98
C ALA A 362 11.40 16.77 11.96
N ASN A 363 11.04 17.31 13.13
CA ASN A 363 10.79 18.74 13.29
C ASN A 363 12.03 19.57 12.96
N LEU A 364 13.22 19.17 13.44
CA LEU A 364 14.48 19.85 13.09
C LEU A 364 14.66 19.93 11.57
N VAL A 365 14.52 18.82 10.87
CA VAL A 365 14.72 18.76 9.41
C VAL A 365 13.74 19.69 8.68
N ARG A 366 12.46 19.68 9.07
CA ARG A 366 11.42 20.52 8.45
C ARG A 366 11.67 22.02 8.65
N VAL A 367 12.16 22.43 9.82
CA VAL A 367 12.45 23.85 10.11
C VAL A 367 13.73 24.38 9.44
N LEU A 368 14.51 23.53 8.76
CA LEU A 368 15.66 23.98 7.99
C LEU A 368 15.25 24.81 6.77
N SER A 369 13.99 24.72 6.34
CA SER A 369 13.41 25.55 5.29
C SER A 369 13.45 27.04 5.66
N PRO A 370 13.91 27.94 4.77
CA PRO A 370 14.08 29.36 5.06
C PRO A 370 12.78 30.12 5.32
N SER A 371 11.62 29.58 4.92
CA SER A 371 10.29 30.15 5.15
C SER A 371 9.75 29.97 6.58
N THR A 372 10.45 29.22 7.44
CA THR A 372 9.99 28.91 8.79
C THR A 372 10.12 30.10 9.72
N LYS A 373 9.07 30.38 10.51
CA LYS A 373 9.08 31.45 11.52
C LYS A 373 10.25 31.28 12.52
N PRO A 374 10.97 32.36 12.88
CA PRO A 374 12.13 32.28 13.77
C PRO A 374 11.85 31.58 15.11
N ILE A 375 10.71 31.86 15.74
CA ILE A 375 10.33 31.24 17.02
C ILE A 375 10.21 29.71 16.93
N THR A 376 9.64 29.20 15.84
CA THR A 376 9.51 27.76 15.58
C THR A 376 10.87 27.13 15.32
N ARG A 377 11.76 27.82 14.58
CA ARG A 377 13.14 27.36 14.38
C ARG A 377 13.88 27.26 15.70
N MET A 378 13.80 28.29 16.55
CA MET A 378 14.48 28.28 17.85
C MET A 378 14.04 27.11 18.74
N SER A 379 12.73 26.89 18.87
CA SER A 379 12.19 25.79 19.67
C SER A 379 12.63 24.40 19.15
N ALA A 380 12.62 24.22 17.82
CA ALA A 380 13.08 22.98 17.20
C ALA A 380 14.60 22.76 17.38
N PHE A 381 15.41 23.81 17.22
CA PHE A 381 16.86 23.73 17.49
C PHE A 381 17.15 23.42 18.96
N ALA A 382 16.48 24.09 19.90
CA ALA A 382 16.66 23.85 21.33
C ALA A 382 16.37 22.38 21.71
N SER A 383 15.24 21.87 21.22
CA SER A 383 14.83 20.48 21.44
C SER A 383 15.81 19.49 20.80
N ALA A 384 16.23 19.76 19.57
CA ALA A 384 17.16 18.88 18.87
C ALA A 384 18.54 18.86 19.53
N VAL A 385 19.07 20.01 19.94
CA VAL A 385 20.35 20.09 20.65
C VAL A 385 20.32 19.23 21.91
N HIS A 386 19.22 19.27 22.67
CA HIS A 386 19.06 18.41 23.84
C HIS A 386 19.13 16.91 23.49
N ILE A 387 18.40 16.48 22.45
CA ILE A 387 18.43 15.10 21.96
C ILE A 387 19.85 14.69 21.50
N LEU A 388 20.57 15.55 20.79
CA LEU A 388 21.93 15.25 20.32
C LEU A 388 22.97 15.22 21.45
N THR A 389 22.74 15.99 22.51
CA THR A 389 23.54 15.90 23.73
C THR A 389 23.32 14.56 24.42
N GLN A 390 22.05 14.12 24.52
CA GLN A 390 21.67 12.84 25.13
C GLN A 390 22.15 11.62 24.34
N TYR A 391 22.14 11.68 23.00
CA TYR A 391 22.51 10.57 22.12
C TYR A 391 23.70 10.92 21.23
N PRO A 392 24.96 10.63 21.66
CA PRO A 392 26.16 10.99 20.93
C PRO A 392 26.25 10.45 19.50
N ALA A 393 25.65 9.28 19.24
CA ALA A 393 25.60 8.68 17.90
C ALA A 393 24.92 9.58 16.84
N LEU A 394 24.04 10.49 17.28
CA LEU A 394 23.32 11.42 16.40
C LEU A 394 24.11 12.70 16.10
N ARG A 395 25.20 12.99 16.83
CA ARG A 395 25.94 14.26 16.70
C ARG A 395 26.58 14.44 15.33
N VAL A 396 27.14 13.40 14.74
CA VAL A 396 27.68 13.50 13.37
C VAL A 396 26.55 13.61 12.34
N PRO A 397 25.56 12.71 12.31
CA PRO A 397 24.55 12.73 11.25
C PRO A 397 23.61 13.94 11.32
N PHE A 398 23.27 14.46 12.50
CA PHE A 398 22.35 15.60 12.64
C PHE A 398 23.04 16.89 13.11
N GLY A 399 24.20 16.80 13.75
CA GLY A 399 24.98 17.97 14.15
C GLY A 399 25.89 18.45 13.02
N VAL A 400 26.84 17.62 12.60
CA VAL A 400 27.85 17.99 11.60
C VAL A 400 27.24 18.10 10.21
N PHE A 401 26.51 17.08 9.75
CA PHE A 401 25.97 17.10 8.39
C PHE A 401 24.99 18.26 8.19
N LEU A 402 24.08 18.50 9.13
CA LEU A 402 23.13 19.61 9.01
C LEU A 402 23.72 20.98 9.35
N ASP A 403 25.02 21.04 9.68
CA ASP A 403 25.71 22.25 10.08
C ASP A 403 25.01 22.97 11.24
N LEU A 404 24.67 22.20 12.27
CA LEU A 404 23.89 22.66 13.40
C LEU A 404 24.59 23.78 14.17
N GLY A 405 25.92 23.75 14.25
CA GLY A 405 26.70 24.77 14.96
C GLY A 405 26.47 26.17 14.40
N HIS A 406 26.59 26.35 13.08
CA HIS A 406 26.34 27.64 12.45
C HIS A 406 24.85 27.97 12.41
N ARG A 407 23.99 27.01 12.06
CA ARG A 407 22.54 27.26 11.91
C ARG A 407 21.84 27.58 13.22
N ALA A 408 22.18 26.89 14.31
CA ALA A 408 21.58 27.15 15.61
C ALA A 408 22.08 28.47 16.21
N SER A 409 23.36 28.82 16.00
CA SER A 409 23.87 30.15 16.35
C SER A 409 23.16 31.25 15.54
N GLY A 410 22.98 31.06 14.23
CA GLY A 410 22.24 32.02 13.39
C GLY A 410 20.77 32.15 13.79
N ALA A 411 20.11 31.04 14.15
CA ALA A 411 18.74 31.05 14.65
C ALA A 411 18.62 31.77 16.01
N PHE A 412 19.63 31.64 16.86
CA PHE A 412 19.72 32.37 18.12
C PHE A 412 19.84 33.88 17.88
N THR A 413 20.74 34.31 16.99
CA THR A 413 20.88 35.73 16.61
C THR A 413 19.60 36.29 15.99
N ALA A 414 18.99 35.58 15.04
CA ALA A 414 17.71 36.00 14.47
C ALA A 414 16.58 36.08 15.50
N GLY A 415 16.62 35.24 16.53
CA GLY A 415 15.73 35.31 17.69
C GLY A 415 15.95 36.56 18.54
N GLN A 416 17.20 36.96 18.76
CA GLN A 416 17.55 38.19 19.46
C GLN A 416 17.11 39.43 18.66
N ASP A 417 17.25 39.40 17.34
CA ASP A 417 16.78 40.47 16.45
C ASP A 417 15.24 40.60 16.52
N LEU A 418 14.54 39.46 16.45
CA LEU A 418 13.08 39.43 16.61
C LEU A 418 12.65 39.93 17.99
N LEU A 419 13.36 39.55 19.06
CA LEU A 419 13.10 40.05 20.40
C LEU A 419 13.27 41.57 20.46
N SER A 420 14.31 42.11 19.83
CA SER A 420 14.55 43.56 19.75
C SER A 420 13.39 44.27 19.08
N GLN A 421 12.89 43.71 17.99
CA GLN A 421 11.72 44.23 17.28
C GLN A 421 10.48 44.21 18.18
N CYS A 422 10.18 43.07 18.81
CA CYS A 422 9.05 42.94 19.73
C CYS A 422 9.11 43.92 20.90
N LEU A 423 10.31 44.15 21.46
CA LEU A 423 10.55 45.13 22.53
C LEU A 423 10.34 46.57 22.06
N THR A 424 10.68 46.89 20.82
CA THR A 424 10.53 48.25 20.24
C THR A 424 9.07 48.53 19.87
N GLU A 425 8.36 47.53 19.38
CA GLU A 425 6.97 47.63 18.93
C GLU A 425 5.94 47.38 20.05
N ASN A 426 6.40 47.09 21.28
CA ASN A 426 5.58 46.68 22.41
C ASN A 426 4.61 45.52 22.06
N ASN A 427 5.15 44.50 21.39
CA ASN A 427 4.37 43.38 20.87
C ASN A 427 3.99 42.40 22.01
N PRO A 428 2.75 41.87 22.07
CA PRO A 428 2.38 40.84 23.06
C PRO A 428 3.24 39.57 23.01
N ASP A 429 3.93 39.30 21.90
CA ASP A 429 4.77 38.12 21.70
C ASP A 429 6.16 38.20 22.39
N ILE A 430 6.48 39.28 23.12
CA ILE A 430 7.77 39.46 23.82
C ILE A 430 8.12 38.25 24.70
N GLU A 431 7.18 37.77 25.52
CA GLU A 431 7.42 36.67 26.46
C GLU A 431 7.68 35.33 25.74
N PRO A 432 6.82 34.87 24.78
CA PRO A 432 7.10 33.67 23.99
C PRO A 432 8.43 33.69 23.22
N VAL A 433 8.77 34.83 22.59
CA VAL A 433 10.01 34.98 21.82
C VAL A 433 11.21 34.90 22.75
N CYS A 434 11.19 35.64 23.86
CA CYS A 434 12.29 35.70 24.79
C CYS A 434 12.52 34.37 25.52
N SER A 435 11.44 33.67 25.93
CA SER A 435 11.51 32.29 26.43
C SER A 435 12.17 31.35 25.42
N SER A 436 11.84 31.49 24.13
CA SER A 436 12.45 30.67 23.07
C SER A 436 13.94 30.96 22.86
N VAL A 437 14.34 32.23 22.93
CA VAL A 437 15.76 32.65 22.87
C VAL A 437 16.53 32.05 24.05
N LEU A 438 16.00 32.17 25.27
CA LEU A 438 16.63 31.61 26.47
C LEU A 438 16.76 30.08 26.39
N LYS A 439 15.68 29.38 26.02
CA LYS A 439 15.69 27.91 25.87
C LYS A 439 16.75 27.46 24.88
N LEU A 440 16.84 28.12 23.72
CA LEU A 440 17.88 27.83 22.74
C LEU A 440 19.27 28.15 23.28
N GLY A 441 19.47 29.32 23.90
CA GLY A 441 20.75 29.73 24.46
C GLY A 441 21.27 28.77 25.53
N HIS A 442 20.42 28.35 26.46
CA HIS A 442 20.76 27.35 27.48
C HIS A 442 21.03 25.97 26.87
N ALA A 443 20.27 25.55 25.85
CA ALA A 443 20.54 24.32 25.12
C ALA A 443 21.91 24.37 24.44
N LEU A 444 22.25 25.46 23.76
CA LEU A 444 23.55 25.66 23.12
C LEU A 444 24.70 25.69 24.12
N LEU A 445 24.49 26.33 25.28
CA LEU A 445 25.46 26.34 26.36
C LEU A 445 25.76 24.91 26.86
N SER A 446 24.73 24.08 26.99
CA SER A 446 24.86 22.68 27.43
C SER A 446 25.52 21.75 26.39
N ALA A 447 25.59 22.17 25.13
CA ALA A 447 26.14 21.38 24.02
C ALA A 447 27.64 21.66 23.82
N ASP A 448 28.46 21.23 24.77
CA ASP A 448 29.92 21.36 24.78
C ASP A 448 30.60 20.91 23.47
N TRP A 449 30.07 19.86 22.85
CA TRP A 449 30.56 19.29 21.59
C TRP A 449 30.44 20.24 20.38
N LEU A 450 29.64 21.32 20.47
CA LEU A 450 29.55 22.37 19.45
C LEU A 450 30.50 23.54 19.72
N HIS A 451 31.04 23.69 20.94
CA HIS A 451 31.79 24.89 21.35
C HIS A 451 33.06 25.10 20.53
N GLY A 452 33.66 24.02 20.00
CA GLY A 452 34.81 24.10 19.10
C GLY A 452 34.52 24.78 17.75
N GLN A 453 33.26 24.98 17.39
CA GLN A 453 32.83 25.64 16.14
C GLN A 453 32.51 27.13 16.34
N TRP A 454 32.58 27.64 17.57
CA TRP A 454 32.14 28.99 17.91
C TRP A 454 33.28 29.87 18.43
N GLN A 455 33.09 31.19 18.33
CA GLN A 455 33.99 32.16 18.93
C GLN A 455 33.85 32.15 20.46
N LEU A 456 34.97 32.36 21.17
CA LEU A 456 34.99 32.38 22.64
C LEU A 456 34.05 33.41 23.25
N ASP A 457 33.85 34.55 22.58
CA ASP A 457 32.98 35.62 23.08
C ASP A 457 31.50 35.24 22.99
N PHE A 458 31.10 34.47 21.99
CA PHE A 458 29.74 33.90 21.93
C PHE A 458 29.51 32.93 23.09
N ILE A 459 30.47 32.06 23.41
CA ILE A 459 30.37 31.13 24.52
C ILE A 459 30.31 31.87 25.87
N LYS A 460 31.14 32.91 26.05
CA LYS A 460 31.09 33.77 27.24
C LYS A 460 29.73 34.44 27.38
N PHE A 461 29.15 34.90 26.28
CA PHE A 461 27.81 35.49 26.28
C PHE A 461 26.75 34.47 26.71
N LEU A 462 26.76 33.25 26.14
CA LEU A 462 25.82 32.19 26.54
C LEU A 462 25.88 31.88 28.04
N ARG A 463 27.08 31.89 28.65
CA ARG A 463 27.27 31.69 30.10
C ARG A 463 26.67 32.81 30.97
N GLN A 464 26.42 33.98 30.38
CA GLN A 464 25.86 35.14 31.07
C GLN A 464 24.34 35.26 30.90
N LEU A 465 23.72 34.35 30.12
CA LEU A 465 22.27 34.36 29.89
C LEU A 465 21.52 34.13 31.21
N PRO A 466 20.47 34.93 31.48
CA PRO A 466 19.66 34.74 32.67
C PRO A 466 18.74 33.51 32.54
N THR A 467 18.22 33.05 33.67
CA THR A 467 17.17 32.01 33.69
C THR A 467 15.79 32.61 33.42
N GLU A 468 14.80 31.79 33.03
CA GLU A 468 13.42 32.26 32.85
C GLU A 468 12.84 32.86 34.15
N ASP A 469 13.20 32.31 35.31
CA ASP A 469 12.75 32.81 36.61
C ASP A 469 13.29 34.22 36.92
N GLU A 470 14.53 34.52 36.51
CA GLU A 470 15.17 35.82 36.72
C GLU A 470 14.53 36.94 35.89
N ILE A 471 13.99 36.62 34.71
CA ILE A 471 13.39 37.61 33.81
C ILE A 471 11.86 37.68 33.87
N ARG A 472 11.20 36.71 34.51
CA ARG A 472 9.75 36.69 34.71
C ARG A 472 9.18 37.97 35.33
N PRO A 473 9.80 38.58 36.36
CA PRO A 473 9.33 39.83 36.94
C PRO A 473 9.33 40.99 35.93
N SER A 474 10.29 41.01 35.01
CA SER A 474 10.38 42.01 33.95
C SER A 474 9.18 41.93 33.00
N TYR A 475 8.71 40.74 32.63
CA TYR A 475 7.51 40.59 31.80
C TYR A 475 6.25 41.04 32.52
N GLN A 476 6.08 40.62 33.77
CA GLN A 476 4.92 41.01 34.58
C GLN A 476 4.85 42.54 34.74
N SER A 477 6.00 43.21 34.87
CA SER A 477 6.09 44.67 34.91
C SER A 477 5.79 45.33 33.58
N ILE A 478 6.13 44.71 32.44
CA ILE A 478 5.84 45.25 31.10
C ILE A 478 4.34 45.07 30.76
N GLN A 479 3.75 43.92 31.06
CA GLN A 479 2.35 43.62 30.77
C GLN A 479 1.36 44.35 31.69
N SER A 480 1.73 44.63 32.94
CA SER A 480 0.85 45.34 33.90
C SER A 480 0.79 46.85 33.67
N GLN A 481 1.71 47.41 32.89
CA GLN A 481 1.76 48.84 32.60
C GLN A 481 1.09 49.12 31.25
N GLY A 482 -0.16 49.62 31.30
CA GLY A 482 -0.97 49.96 30.13
C GLY A 482 -0.49 51.18 29.32
N GLY A 483 0.82 51.43 29.25
CA GLY A 483 1.43 52.53 28.51
C GLY A 483 2.92 52.71 28.78
N PRO A 484 3.64 53.50 27.96
CA PRO A 484 5.07 53.73 28.11
C PRO A 484 5.38 54.44 29.44
N SER A 485 6.23 53.82 30.26
CA SER A 485 6.69 54.37 31.55
C SER A 485 8.21 54.23 31.69
N THR A 486 8.83 55.02 32.56
CA THR A 486 10.27 54.92 32.87
C THR A 486 10.65 53.52 33.38
N ASN A 487 9.77 52.87 34.16
CA ASN A 487 9.99 51.50 34.62
C ASN A 487 9.93 50.50 33.46
N MET A 488 8.99 50.68 32.52
CA MET A 488 8.92 49.85 31.31
C MET A 488 10.21 49.97 30.48
N ALA A 489 10.71 51.19 30.27
CA ALA A 489 11.96 51.42 29.54
C ALA A 489 13.18 50.75 30.21
N VAL A 490 13.25 50.78 31.55
CA VAL A 490 14.31 50.10 32.31
C VAL A 490 14.21 48.57 32.15
N GLN A 491 13.01 47.99 32.24
CA GLN A 491 12.82 46.55 32.08
C GLN A 491 13.10 46.08 30.65
N VAL A 492 12.68 46.87 29.64
CA VAL A 492 12.98 46.63 28.23
C VAL A 492 14.49 46.70 27.97
N GLY A 493 15.18 47.71 28.53
CA GLY A 493 16.63 47.84 28.44
C GLY A 493 17.38 46.70 29.12
N PHE A 494 16.88 46.23 30.27
CA PHE A 494 17.42 45.05 30.96
C PHE A 494 17.31 43.79 30.10
N LEU A 495 16.13 43.52 29.53
CA LEU A 495 15.91 42.37 28.63
C LEU A 495 16.80 42.44 27.38
N ALA A 496 16.86 43.60 26.72
CA ALA A 496 17.68 43.81 25.52
C ALA A 496 19.19 43.63 25.78
N THR A 497 19.64 43.97 26.99
CA THR A 497 21.06 43.84 27.37
C THR A 497 21.41 42.42 27.81
N ARG A 498 20.52 41.74 28.55
CA ARG A 498 20.81 40.45 29.19
C ARG A 498 20.51 39.24 28.33
N VAL A 499 19.46 39.31 27.50
CA VAL A 499 19.07 38.23 26.57
C VAL A 499 19.65 38.48 25.17
N GLY A 500 19.98 39.74 24.87
CA GLY A 500 20.48 40.22 23.59
C GLY A 500 19.45 41.04 22.83
N GLY A 501 19.93 41.91 21.94
CA GLY A 501 19.12 42.90 21.20
C GLY A 501 19.59 44.36 21.27
N ALA A 502 20.78 44.58 21.82
CA ALA A 502 21.29 45.90 22.19
C ALA A 502 21.56 46.89 21.05
N GLN A 503 21.49 46.51 19.77
CA GLN A 503 21.86 47.43 18.68
C GLN A 503 20.82 48.53 18.39
N VAL A 504 19.57 48.43 18.88
CA VAL A 504 18.50 49.39 18.48
C VAL A 504 17.82 50.10 19.67
N VAL A 505 17.64 49.43 20.80
CA VAL A 505 16.69 49.88 21.84
C VAL A 505 17.19 51.07 22.68
N ILE A 506 18.51 51.18 22.90
CA ILE A 506 19.08 52.26 23.74
C ILE A 506 18.97 53.62 23.04
N SER A 507 18.89 53.67 21.70
CA SER A 507 18.75 54.92 20.94
C SER A 507 17.32 55.47 20.96
N GLY A 508 16.31 54.59 20.85
CA GLY A 508 14.90 54.98 20.79
C GLY A 508 14.30 55.37 22.14
N ALA A 509 14.49 54.54 23.18
CA ALA A 509 13.92 54.79 24.50
C ALA A 509 14.52 56.03 25.17
N VAL A 510 15.83 56.28 24.99
CA VAL A 510 16.50 57.48 25.49
C VAL A 510 16.07 58.73 24.71
N ALA A 511 15.83 58.62 23.39
CA ALA A 511 15.33 59.73 22.58
C ALA A 511 13.86 60.09 22.86
N GLU A 512 13.00 59.12 23.18
CA GLU A 512 11.62 59.37 23.59
C GLU A 512 11.51 59.89 25.03
N LEU A 513 12.32 59.39 25.97
CA LEU A 513 12.46 59.99 27.32
C LEU A 513 12.97 61.43 27.24
N ALA A 514 13.98 61.70 26.42
CA ALA A 514 14.46 63.07 26.20
C ALA A 514 13.39 63.99 25.56
N ARG A 515 12.50 63.45 24.71
CA ARG A 515 11.36 64.21 24.17
C ARG A 515 10.24 64.42 25.18
N SER A 516 9.91 63.43 26.00
CA SER A 516 8.83 63.54 26.99
C SER A 516 9.24 64.43 28.16
N GLU A 517 10.48 64.36 28.63
CA GLU A 517 11.04 65.28 29.63
C GLU A 517 11.17 66.70 29.05
N ALA A 518 11.59 66.86 27.79
CA ALA A 518 11.59 68.17 27.14
C ALA A 518 10.19 68.78 27.01
N LEU A 519 9.15 67.98 26.75
CA LEU A 519 7.75 68.43 26.70
C LEU A 519 7.19 68.78 28.09
N ALA A 520 7.55 68.03 29.14
CA ALA A 520 7.16 68.33 30.51
C ALA A 520 7.82 69.62 31.02
N VAL A 521 9.13 69.79 30.80
CA VAL A 521 9.89 70.99 31.17
C VAL A 521 9.42 72.23 30.38
N ASN A 522 9.01 72.07 29.12
CA ASN A 522 8.51 73.18 28.29
C ASN A 522 7.09 73.63 28.70
N ASN A 523 6.29 72.74 29.29
CA ASN A 523 4.98 73.08 29.85
C ASN A 523 5.10 73.75 31.23
N GLU A 524 6.02 73.33 32.09
CA GLU A 524 6.32 74.01 33.36
C GLU A 524 6.94 75.41 33.14
N THR A 525 7.85 75.55 32.17
CA THR A 525 8.44 76.86 31.83
C THR A 525 7.46 77.80 31.13
N LYS A 526 6.47 77.28 30.38
CA LYS A 526 5.34 78.10 29.89
C LYS A 526 4.43 78.57 31.02
N GLY A 527 4.10 77.71 31.98
CA GLY A 527 3.30 78.07 33.15
C GLY A 527 3.97 79.13 34.03
N LEU A 528 5.29 79.02 34.23
CA LEU A 528 6.09 80.05 34.90
C LEU A 528 6.13 81.34 34.06
N ARG A 529 6.37 81.29 32.75
CA ARG A 529 6.41 82.51 31.92
C ARG A 529 5.08 83.27 31.87
N THR A 530 3.93 82.60 31.93
CA THR A 530 2.62 83.28 32.05
C THR A 530 2.47 83.96 33.42
N SER A 531 2.88 83.30 34.50
CA SER A 531 2.84 83.86 35.87
C SER A 531 3.74 85.09 36.04
N TRP A 532 4.93 85.11 35.42
CA TRP A 532 5.83 86.26 35.47
C TRP A 532 5.37 87.43 34.57
N LYS A 533 4.63 87.15 33.49
CA LYS A 533 4.09 88.17 32.59
C LYS A 533 2.88 88.88 33.22
N GLU A 534 2.01 88.14 33.91
CA GLU A 534 0.91 88.69 34.70
C GLU A 534 1.41 89.51 35.90
N ALA A 535 2.52 89.10 36.53
CA ALA A 535 3.16 89.86 37.61
C ALA A 535 3.82 91.17 37.13
N ALA A 536 4.34 91.21 35.89
CA ALA A 536 4.97 92.40 35.32
C ALA A 536 3.94 93.42 34.79
N GLU A 537 2.78 92.98 34.30
CA GLU A 537 1.69 93.86 33.86
C GLU A 537 0.91 94.49 35.04
N ALA A 538 1.02 93.96 36.25
CA ALA A 538 0.42 94.54 37.46
C ALA A 538 1.28 95.64 38.13
N ILE A 539 2.51 95.88 37.64
CA ILE A 539 3.47 96.87 38.19
C ILE A 539 3.69 98.05 37.23
N SER A 540 3.08 98.03 36.04
CA SER A 540 2.93 99.19 35.15
C SER A 540 1.55 99.81 35.30
#